data_AF-A0A960FD92-F1
#
_entry.id   AF-A0A960FD92-F1
#
_cell.length_a   1.000
_cell.length_b   1.000
_cell.length_c   1.000
_cell.angle_alpha   90.00
_cell.angle_beta   90.00
_cell.angle_gamma   90.00
#
_symmetry.space_group_name_H-M   'P 1'
#
loop_
_entity.id
_entity.type
_entity.pdbx_description
1 polymer ?
#
loop_
_entity_poly.entity_id
_entity_poly.type
_entity_poly.pdbx_seq_one_letter_code
_entity_poly.pdbx_strand_id
1 'polypeptide(L)'
;MPMSPRTTMLLAVLGAALITSCADDRFDPASQAERGIRDQILVELELESDVSCTDPADTVVGTTFHCHADAEDGTTYDFTATILPDEFIGTSLD
;
A
#
# COMPACT_ATOMS: atom_id res chain seq x y z
N MET A 1 -62.78 31.63 -8.62
CA MET A 1 -61.62 31.01 -7.95
C MET A 1 -60.56 30.65 -8.99
N PRO A 2 -59.55 31.50 -9.18
CA PRO A 2 -58.28 31.06 -9.76
C PRO A 2 -57.08 31.55 -8.93
N MET A 3 -56.04 30.73 -8.76
CA MET A 3 -54.63 31.16 -8.73
C MET A 3 -53.70 29.96 -8.48
N SER A 4 -53.07 29.51 -9.55
CA SER A 4 -51.69 29.03 -9.54
C SER A 4 -50.84 30.10 -10.27
N PRO A 5 -49.52 29.94 -10.45
CA PRO A 5 -48.44 29.62 -9.51
C PRO A 5 -47.30 30.65 -9.63
N ARG A 6 -46.53 30.97 -8.58
CA ARG A 6 -45.26 31.69 -8.75
C ARG A 6 -44.22 31.32 -7.68
N THR A 7 -43.10 30.79 -8.17
CA THR A 7 -41.72 31.20 -7.82
C THR A 7 -41.34 31.01 -6.35
N THR A 8 -40.42 30.10 -6.02
CA THR A 8 -38.99 30.44 -6.01
C THR A 8 -38.14 29.18 -6.13
N MET A 9 -37.42 29.12 -7.26
CA MET A 9 -36.34 28.22 -7.58
C MET A 9 -35.14 28.56 -6.67
N LEU A 10 -34.77 27.65 -5.77
CA LEU A 10 -33.56 27.77 -4.96
C LEU A 10 -32.39 27.14 -5.72
N LEU A 11 -31.54 28.01 -6.28
CA LEU A 11 -30.18 27.69 -6.69
C LEU A 11 -29.34 27.38 -5.44
N ALA A 12 -28.69 26.22 -5.40
CA ALA A 12 -27.49 26.02 -4.60
C ALA A 12 -26.40 25.47 -5.51
N VAL A 13 -25.51 26.36 -5.93
CA VAL A 13 -24.26 26.05 -6.62
C VAL A 13 -23.24 25.65 -5.55
N LEU A 14 -22.84 24.39 -5.55
CA LEU A 14 -21.60 23.87 -4.97
C LEU A 14 -21.05 22.94 -6.06
N GLY A 15 -19.96 23.24 -6.75
CA GLY A 15 -18.68 23.67 -6.19
C GLY A 15 -17.73 22.49 -6.42
N ALA A 16 -16.77 22.68 -7.33
CA ALA A 16 -15.93 21.66 -7.93
C ALA A 16 -15.00 20.92 -6.95
N ALA A 17 -14.42 19.84 -7.50
CA ALA A 17 -13.20 19.14 -7.10
C ALA A 17 -13.33 18.05 -6.02
N LEU A 18 -13.33 16.80 -6.48
CA LEU A 18 -12.57 15.70 -5.85
C LEU A 18 -11.95 14.82 -6.96
N ILE A 19 -11.18 15.44 -7.86
CA ILE A 19 -10.17 14.71 -8.62
C ILE A 19 -8.88 14.86 -7.82
N THR A 20 -8.66 13.96 -6.86
CA THR A 20 -7.32 13.66 -6.35
C THR A 20 -7.32 12.27 -5.72
N SER A 21 -7.45 11.25 -6.56
CA SER A 21 -6.75 9.99 -6.29
C SER A 21 -5.32 10.10 -6.84
N CYS A 22 -4.67 11.25 -6.63
CA CYS A 22 -3.22 11.30 -6.59
C CYS A 22 -2.87 10.89 -5.16
N ALA A 23 -2.98 9.59 -4.86
CA ALA A 23 -2.02 9.05 -3.92
C ALA A 23 -0.68 9.32 -4.60
N ASP A 24 0.00 10.34 -4.10
CA ASP A 24 1.41 10.59 -4.32
C ASP A 24 2.07 9.20 -4.34
N ASP A 25 2.48 8.70 -5.52
CA ASP A 25 3.32 7.51 -5.67
C ASP A 25 4.68 7.84 -5.02
N ARG A 26 4.68 8.07 -3.71
CA ARG A 26 5.89 8.04 -2.91
C ARG A 26 6.22 6.57 -2.82
N PHE A 27 7.26 6.19 -3.55
CA PHE A 27 7.87 4.88 -3.46
C PHE A 27 8.05 4.50 -1.98
N ASP A 28 7.25 3.54 -1.53
CA ASP A 28 7.27 3.02 -0.16
C ASP A 28 7.89 1.61 -0.18
N PRO A 29 9.22 1.51 -0.05
CA PRO A 29 9.94 0.25 -0.19
C PRO A 29 9.51 -0.80 0.83
N ALA A 30 9.17 -0.39 2.06
CA ALA A 30 8.71 -1.31 3.11
C ALA A 30 7.38 -1.96 2.72
N SER A 31 6.35 -1.16 2.36
CA SER A 31 5.06 -1.69 1.92
C SER A 31 5.16 -2.58 0.68
N GLN A 32 6.08 -2.26 -0.24
CA GLN A 32 6.35 -3.10 -1.42
C GLN A 32 6.92 -4.46 -1.02
N ALA A 33 7.91 -4.48 -0.11
CA ALA A 33 8.49 -5.71 0.41
C ALA A 33 7.47 -6.57 1.15
N GLU A 34 6.69 -5.98 2.05
CA GLU A 34 5.67 -6.67 2.84
C GLU A 34 4.65 -7.39 1.95
N ARG A 35 4.20 -6.71 0.89
CA ARG A 35 3.30 -7.32 -0.10
C ARG A 35 3.95 -8.47 -0.85
N GLY A 36 5.19 -8.30 -1.30
CA GLY A 36 5.93 -9.33 -2.03
C GLY A 36 6.16 -10.59 -1.19
N ILE A 37 6.60 -10.42 0.05
CA ILE A 37 6.83 -11.51 1.00
C ILE A 37 5.53 -12.23 1.34
N ARG A 38 4.45 -11.49 1.61
CA ARG A 38 3.15 -12.08 1.91
C ARG A 38 2.63 -12.92 0.74
N ASP A 39 2.75 -12.41 -0.48
CA ASP A 39 2.34 -13.13 -1.69
C ASP A 39 3.22 -14.39 -1.89
N GLN A 40 4.52 -14.27 -1.66
CA GLN A 40 5.45 -15.40 -1.73
C GLN A 40 5.09 -16.51 -0.75
N ILE A 41 4.90 -16.20 0.53
CA ILE A 41 4.52 -17.18 1.56
C ILE A 41 3.18 -17.82 1.22
N LEU A 42 2.20 -17.02 0.78
CA LEU A 42 0.90 -17.53 0.40
C LEU A 42 0.97 -18.46 -0.83
N VAL A 43 1.84 -18.18 -1.79
CA VAL A 43 1.99 -19.01 -3.00
C VAL A 43 2.82 -20.27 -2.73
N GLU A 44 3.92 -20.16 -1.99
CA GLU A 44 4.86 -21.27 -1.77
C GLU A 44 4.40 -22.20 -0.64
N LEU A 45 3.81 -21.64 0.41
CA LEU A 45 3.43 -22.37 1.62
C LEU A 45 1.91 -22.52 1.79
N GLU A 46 1.11 -21.82 0.97
CA GLU A 46 -0.36 -21.81 1.08
C GLU A 46 -0.85 -21.30 2.44
N LEU A 47 -0.07 -20.41 3.07
CA LEU A 47 -0.32 -19.84 4.40
C LEU A 47 -0.52 -18.33 4.33
N GLU A 48 -1.46 -17.83 5.13
CA GLU A 48 -1.55 -16.41 5.42
C GLU A 48 -0.43 -16.05 6.42
N SER A 49 0.18 -14.88 6.23
CA SER A 49 1.23 -14.37 7.11
C SER A 49 1.05 -12.87 7.35
N ASP A 50 1.34 -12.46 8.58
CA ASP A 50 1.50 -11.05 8.90
C ASP A 50 2.95 -10.67 8.66
N VAL A 51 3.18 -9.76 7.71
CA VAL A 51 4.52 -9.33 7.32
C VAL A 51 4.73 -7.91 7.77
N SER A 52 5.83 -7.67 8.48
CA SER A 52 6.23 -6.33 8.88
C SER A 52 7.71 -6.09 8.59
N CYS A 53 7.96 -5.01 7.88
CA CYS A 53 9.29 -4.55 7.53
C CYS A 53 9.74 -3.39 8.41
N THR A 54 11.04 -3.36 8.69
CA THR A 54 11.68 -2.18 9.27
C THR A 54 11.73 -1.09 8.22
N ASP A 55 11.44 0.15 8.62
CA ASP A 55 11.63 1.31 7.76
C ASP A 55 13.09 1.38 7.29
N PRO A 56 13.35 1.44 5.98
CA PRO A 56 14.71 1.58 5.48
C PRO A 56 15.28 2.94 5.87
N ALA A 57 16.58 2.97 6.17
CA ALA A 57 17.27 4.22 6.49
C ALA A 57 17.22 5.25 5.35
N ASP A 58 17.16 4.77 4.11
CA ASP A 58 17.13 5.57 2.88
C ASP A 58 16.39 4.82 1.76
N THR A 59 15.77 5.55 0.83
CA THR A 59 15.11 4.98 -0.36
C THR A 59 16.05 4.84 -1.57
N VAL A 60 17.37 4.82 -1.33
CA VAL A 60 18.39 4.72 -2.36
C VAL A 60 18.57 3.27 -2.80
N VAL A 61 18.83 3.05 -4.09
CA VAL A 61 19.15 1.72 -4.64
C VAL A 61 20.37 1.13 -3.91
N GLY A 62 20.25 -0.11 -3.47
CA GLY A 62 21.24 -0.82 -2.66
C GLY A 62 21.02 -0.70 -1.16
N THR A 63 20.06 0.11 -0.68
CA THR A 63 19.66 0.07 0.72
C THR A 63 19.01 -1.27 1.04
N THR A 64 19.45 -1.88 2.13
CA THR A 64 18.89 -3.11 2.68
C THR A 64 18.13 -2.84 3.97
N PHE A 65 17.04 -3.56 4.18
CA PHE A 65 16.24 -3.50 5.41
C PHE A 65 15.69 -4.89 5.74
N HIS A 66 15.32 -5.08 7.00
CA HIS A 66 14.87 -6.37 7.52
C HIS A 66 13.35 -6.44 7.58
N CYS A 67 12.80 -7.58 7.20
CA CYS A 67 11.39 -7.89 7.29
C CYS A 67 11.21 -9.22 8.02
N HIS A 68 10.16 -9.32 8.81
CA HIS A 68 9.74 -10.58 9.41
C HIS A 68 8.34 -10.91 8.95
N ALA A 69 8.05 -12.20 8.80
CA ALA A 69 6.73 -12.71 8.53
C ALA A 69 6.37 -13.80 9.55
N ASP A 70 5.26 -13.61 10.24
CA ASP A 70 4.70 -14.61 11.13
C ASP A 70 3.57 -15.34 10.40
N ALA A 71 3.78 -16.63 10.13
CA ALA A 71 2.77 -17.47 9.50
C ALA A 71 1.78 -18.03 10.53
N GLU A 72 0.56 -18.35 10.08
CA GLU A 72 -0.49 -18.88 10.96
C GLU A 72 -0.15 -20.22 11.64
N ASP A 73 0.79 -21.00 11.10
CA ASP A 73 1.25 -22.24 11.73
C ASP A 73 2.14 -22.00 12.96
N GLY A 74 2.54 -20.75 13.21
CA GLY A 74 3.44 -20.33 14.27
C GLY A 74 4.92 -20.32 13.86
N THR A 75 5.22 -20.49 12.57
CA THR A 75 6.58 -20.31 12.04
C THR A 75 6.83 -18.84 11.71
N THR A 76 7.97 -18.33 12.19
CA THR A 76 8.48 -17.01 11.83
C THR A 76 9.54 -17.14 10.74
N TYR A 77 9.46 -16.27 9.74
CA TYR A 77 10.38 -16.20 8.61
C TYR A 77 11.04 -14.83 8.56
N ASP A 78 12.37 -14.81 8.56
CA ASP A 78 13.16 -13.59 8.43
C ASP A 78 13.59 -13.37 6.99
N PHE A 79 13.35 -12.16 6.48
CA PHE A 79 13.70 -11.76 5.13
C PHE A 79 14.59 -10.53 5.15
N THR A 80 15.56 -10.51 4.24
CA THR A 80 16.31 -9.30 3.92
C THR A 80 15.77 -8.73 2.61
N ALA A 81 15.26 -7.51 2.66
CA ALA A 81 14.78 -6.76 1.51
C ALA A 81 15.86 -5.77 1.03
N THR A 82 16.03 -5.65 -0.28
CA THR A 82 16.98 -4.75 -0.93
C THR A 82 16.28 -3.90 -1.97
N ILE A 83 16.51 -2.59 -1.95
CA ILE A 83 16.00 -1.68 -2.97
C ILE A 83 16.83 -1.88 -4.24
N LEU A 84 16.18 -2.37 -5.30
CA LEU A 84 16.75 -2.58 -6.63
C LEU A 84 16.46 -1.37 -7.54
N PRO A 85 17.18 -1.23 -8.67
CA PRO A 85 16.79 -0.26 -9.70
C PRO A 85 15.37 -0.50 -10.20
N ASP A 86 14.77 0.52 -10.83
CA ASP A 86 13.39 0.49 -11.33
C ASP A 86 12.33 0.30 -10.24
N GLU A 87 12.60 0.75 -9.01
CA GLU A 87 11.65 0.69 -7.88
C GLU A 87 11.20 -0.74 -7.53
N PHE A 88 12.03 -1.72 -7.88
CA PHE A 88 11.84 -3.11 -7.46
C PHE A 88 12.40 -3.34 -6.06
N ILE A 89 11.76 -4.22 -5.30
CA ILE A 89 12.30 -4.73 -4.06
C ILE A 89 12.64 -6.21 -4.23
N GLY A 90 13.92 -6.55 -4.07
CA GLY A 90 14.35 -7.93 -3.99
C GLY A 90 14.27 -8.40 -2.55
N THR A 91 13.56 -9.48 -2.27
CA THR A 91 13.49 -10.12 -0.96
C THR A 91 14.19 -11.46 -1.00
N SER A 92 14.93 -11.79 0.05
CA SER A 92 15.59 -13.10 0.19
C SER A 92 15.39 -13.58 1.61
N LEU A 93 14.98 -14.84 1.73
CA LEU A 93 14.88 -15.54 3.01
C LEU A 93 16.29 -15.78 3.55
N ASP A 94 16.52 -15.43 4.83
CA ASP A 94 17.80 -15.67 5.51
C ASP A 94 17.94 -17.12 6.00
#